data_AF-A0A101FR34-F1
#
_entry.id   AF-A0A101FR34-F1
#
_cell.length_a   1.000
_cell.length_b   1.000
_cell.length_c   1.000
_cell.angle_alpha   90.00
_cell.angle_beta   90.00
_cell.angle_gamma   90.00
#
_symmetry.space_group_name_H-M   'P 1'
#
loop_
_entity.id
_entity.type
_entity.pdbx_description
1 polymer ?
#
loop_
_entity_poly.entity_id
_entity_poly.type
_entity_poly.pdbx_seq_one_letter_code
_entity_poly.pdbx_strand_id
1 'polypeptide(L)'
;MPDDLARKLSVVLAAVRDGLPTEEICRRYGIERRTYFRWRRGLTRAGLAWLRKQLATQPDADPVVDDLERQKAELEARVLELERSKIIWELRYKLLRWRLENAGDDRVEKILAEINRLLPERTEEGA
;
A
#
# COMPACT_ATOMS: atom_id res chain seq x y z
N MET A 1 10.22 5.75 44.86
CA MET A 1 11.25 4.69 44.74
C MET A 1 11.24 4.12 43.32
N PRO A 2 12.03 4.70 42.40
CA PRO A 2 12.15 4.21 41.01
C PRO A 2 12.67 2.75 40.92
N ASP A 3 13.39 2.28 41.93
CA ASP A 3 13.98 0.94 41.99
C ASP A 3 12.94 -0.20 42.03
N ASP A 4 11.76 0.05 42.59
CA ASP A 4 10.68 -0.94 42.66
C ASP A 4 10.01 -1.17 41.29
N LEU A 5 9.90 -0.12 40.46
CA LEU A 5 9.36 -0.25 39.10
C LEU A 5 10.35 -0.96 38.17
N ALA A 6 11.62 -0.59 38.25
CA ALA A 6 12.70 -1.26 37.50
C ALA A 6 12.78 -2.74 37.87
N ARG A 7 12.68 -3.07 39.16
CA ARG A 7 12.59 -4.46 39.64
C ARG A 7 11.37 -5.17 39.06
N LYS A 8 10.17 -4.61 39.16
CA LYS A 8 8.94 -5.22 38.59
C LYS A 8 9.05 -5.47 37.09
N LEU A 9 9.62 -4.51 36.35
CA LEU A 9 9.85 -4.65 34.91
C LEU A 9 10.83 -5.79 34.61
N SER A 10 11.95 -5.85 35.32
CA SER A 10 12.94 -6.92 35.14
C SER A 10 12.37 -8.32 35.36
N VAL A 11 11.50 -8.48 36.37
CA VAL A 11 10.84 -9.77 36.66
C VAL A 11 9.86 -10.17 35.55
N VAL A 12 9.07 -9.22 35.04
CA VAL A 12 8.13 -9.50 33.94
C VAL A 12 8.88 -9.83 32.64
N LEU A 13 9.97 -9.11 32.35
CA LEU A 13 10.76 -9.30 31.13
C LEU A 13 11.61 -10.57 31.16
N ALA A 14 12.08 -11.03 32.33
CA ALA A 14 12.82 -12.29 32.45
C ALA A 14 12.05 -13.49 31.88
N ALA A 15 10.71 -13.49 32.00
CA ALA A 15 9.87 -14.53 31.39
C ALA A 15 9.87 -14.52 29.87
N VAL A 16 9.87 -13.31 29.29
CA VAL A 16 9.75 -13.11 27.85
C VAL A 16 11.10 -13.30 27.18
N ARG A 17 12.17 -12.76 27.80
CA ARG A 17 13.53 -12.79 27.26
C ARG A 17 14.18 -14.16 27.42
N ASP A 18 14.03 -14.78 28.59
CA ASP A 18 14.77 -15.99 28.95
C ASP A 18 13.94 -17.27 28.72
N GLY A 19 12.69 -17.14 28.25
CA GLY A 19 11.78 -18.25 27.96
C GLY A 19 11.40 -19.10 29.19
N LEU A 20 11.63 -18.58 30.39
CA LEU A 20 11.48 -19.34 31.62
C LEU A 20 10.00 -19.56 31.99
N PRO A 21 9.64 -20.75 32.53
CA PRO A 21 8.32 -20.99 33.09
C PRO A 21 7.98 -19.96 34.18
N THR A 22 6.72 -19.54 34.24
CA THR A 22 6.29 -18.54 35.22
C THR A 22 6.51 -19.00 36.66
N GLU A 23 6.34 -20.30 36.95
CA GLU A 23 6.61 -20.92 38.25
C GLU A 23 8.07 -20.75 38.69
N GLU A 24 8.99 -20.90 37.75
CA GLU A 24 10.42 -20.76 38.01
C GLU A 24 10.79 -19.32 38.35
N ILE A 25 10.19 -18.36 37.67
CA ILE A 25 10.38 -16.93 37.94
C ILE A 25 9.80 -16.54 39.30
N CYS A 26 8.63 -17.07 39.63
CA CYS A 26 8.00 -16.83 40.93
C CYS A 26 8.89 -17.36 42.07
N ARG A 27 9.50 -18.54 41.91
CA ARG A 27 10.46 -19.10 42.87
C ARG A 27 11.74 -18.27 42.97
N ARG A 28 12.36 -17.93 41.84
CA ARG A 28 13.63 -17.17 41.80
C ARG A 28 13.52 -15.78 42.40
N TYR A 29 12.41 -15.09 42.15
CA TYR A 29 12.20 -13.71 42.60
C TYR A 29 11.39 -13.59 43.89
N GLY A 30 10.96 -14.72 44.47
CA GLY A 30 10.21 -14.77 45.72
C GLY A 30 8.85 -14.07 45.64
N ILE A 31 8.14 -14.22 44.52
CA ILE A 31 6.85 -13.57 44.29
C ILE A 31 5.74 -14.58 44.04
N GLU A 32 4.52 -14.23 44.43
CA GLU A 32 3.34 -15.01 44.10
C GLU A 32 2.99 -14.94 42.61
N ARG A 33 2.50 -16.05 42.07
CA ARG A 33 2.04 -16.16 40.68
C ARG A 33 0.97 -15.13 40.33
N ARG A 34 0.04 -14.85 41.27
CA ARG A 34 -1.01 -13.83 41.09
C ARG A 34 -0.42 -12.44 40.92
N THR A 35 0.64 -12.13 41.66
CA THR A 35 1.37 -10.85 41.60
C THR A 35 2.10 -10.70 40.27
N TYR A 36 2.77 -11.75 39.80
CA TYR A 36 3.39 -11.77 38.47
C TYR A 36 2.39 -11.45 37.35
N PHE A 37 1.26 -12.17 37.30
CA PHE A 37 0.24 -11.94 36.25
C PHE A 37 -0.45 -10.58 36.37
N ARG A 38 -0.54 -10.02 37.58
CA ARG A 38 -1.03 -8.64 37.77
C ARG A 38 -0.07 -7.65 37.11
N TRP A 39 1.23 -7.77 37.37
CA TRP A 39 2.25 -6.89 36.80
C TRP A 39 2.35 -7.03 35.28
N ARG A 40 2.38 -8.27 34.76
CA ARG A 40 2.43 -8.53 33.31
C ARG A 40 1.24 -7.90 32.57
N ARG A 41 0.03 -8.04 33.11
CA ARG A 41 -1.17 -7.44 32.52
C ARG A 41 -1.13 -5.91 32.56
N GLY A 42 -0.68 -5.33 33.67
CA GLY A 42 -0.49 -3.88 33.79
C GLY A 42 0.48 -3.33 32.74
N LEU A 43 1.65 -3.95 32.61
CA LEU A 43 2.67 -3.57 31.62
C LEU A 43 2.16 -3.71 30.18
N THR A 44 1.52 -4.83 29.86
CA THR A 44 1.00 -5.09 28.51
C THR A 44 -0.06 -4.06 28.12
N ARG A 45 -1.00 -3.76 29.02
CA ARG A 45 -2.05 -2.76 28.76
C ARG A 45 -1.48 -1.36 28.60
N ALA A 46 -0.55 -0.97 29.47
CA ALA A 46 0.11 0.33 29.40
C ALA A 46 0.92 0.47 28.10
N GLY A 47 1.68 -0.57 27.72
CA GLY A 47 2.44 -0.61 26.47
C GLY A 47 1.54 -0.53 25.23
N LEU A 48 0.45 -1.31 25.19
CA LEU A 48 -0.53 -1.25 24.09
C LEU A 48 -1.23 0.11 24.01
N ALA A 49 -1.59 0.71 25.14
CA ALA A 49 -2.20 2.04 25.17
C ALA A 49 -1.22 3.12 24.68
N TRP A 50 0.05 3.03 25.07
CA TRP A 50 1.09 3.94 24.60
C TRP A 50 1.36 3.80 23.10
N LEU A 51 1.47 2.57 22.59
CA LEU A 51 1.64 2.30 21.16
C LEU A 51 0.45 2.81 20.33
N ARG A 52 -0.78 2.58 20.81
CA ARG A 52 -2.00 3.12 20.18
C ARG A 52 -2.02 4.64 20.15
N LYS A 53 -1.60 5.27 21.25
CA LYS A 53 -1.49 6.73 21.32
C LYS A 53 -0.44 7.24 20.33
N GLN A 54 0.71 6.59 20.23
CA GLN A 54 1.74 6.96 19.25
C GLN A 54 1.24 6.82 17.82
N LEU A 55 0.59 5.69 17.50
CA LEU A 55 0.03 5.46 16.17
C LEU A 55 -1.05 6.49 15.81
N ALA A 56 -1.89 6.87 16.78
CA ALA A 56 -2.91 7.90 16.59
C ALA A 56 -2.34 9.34 16.56
N THR A 57 -1.11 9.55 17.04
CA THR A 57 -0.43 10.85 17.05
C THR A 57 0.51 11.00 15.85
N GLN A 58 0.82 9.90 15.14
CA GLN A 58 1.47 10.02 13.83
C GLN A 58 0.46 10.66 12.88
N PRO A 59 0.75 11.87 12.35
CA PRO A 59 -0.10 12.44 11.33
C PRO A 59 -0.07 11.49 10.12
N ASP A 60 -1.24 11.20 9.54
CA ASP A 60 -1.42 10.40 8.31
C ASP A 60 -0.58 10.88 7.11
N ALA A 61 0.08 12.03 7.22
CA ALA A 61 0.96 12.60 6.21
C ALA A 61 2.34 11.94 6.24
N ASP A 62 2.43 10.70 5.77
CA ASP A 62 3.70 10.24 5.20
C ASP A 62 3.93 11.02 3.90
N PRO A 63 4.97 11.87 3.81
CA PRO A 63 5.20 12.69 2.61
C PRO A 63 5.36 11.86 1.34
N VAL A 64 5.70 10.57 1.46
CA VAL A 64 5.75 9.63 0.33
C VAL A 64 4.34 9.29 -0.16
N VAL A 65 3.37 9.11 0.74
CA VAL A 65 1.98 8.80 0.37
C VAL A 65 1.34 10.00 -0.33
N ASP A 66 1.55 11.21 0.18
CA ASP A 66 1.05 12.43 -0.45
C ASP A 66 1.62 12.65 -1.86
N ASP A 67 2.91 12.36 -2.05
CA ASP A 67 3.55 12.48 -3.36
C ASP A 67 3.03 11.42 -4.34
N LEU A 68 2.83 10.18 -3.87
CA LEU A 68 2.22 9.11 -4.66
C LEU A 68 0.78 9.43 -5.07
N GLU A 69 -0.02 10.01 -4.17
CA GLU A 69 -1.38 10.44 -4.48
C GLU A 69 -1.41 11.54 -5.54
N ARG A 70 -0.48 12.50 -5.48
CA ARG A 70 -0.33 13.53 -6.52
C ARG A 70 0.06 12.94 -7.87
N GLN A 71 1.05 12.05 -7.89
CA GLN A 71 1.49 11.37 -9.12
C GLN A 71 0.35 10.55 -9.74
N LYS A 72 -0.43 9.85 -8.91
CA LYS A 72 -1.62 9.10 -9.36
C LYS A 72 -2.64 10.04 -10.01
N ALA A 73 -2.98 11.15 -9.37
CA ALA A 73 -3.94 12.12 -9.91
C ALA A 73 -3.46 12.72 -11.26
N GLU A 74 -2.16 12.99 -11.39
CA GLU A 74 -1.58 13.47 -12.65
C GLU A 74 -1.67 12.40 -13.76
N LEU A 75 -1.36 11.14 -13.45
CA LEU A 75 -1.48 10.05 -14.41
C LEU A 75 -2.93 9.82 -14.86
N GLU A 76 -3.89 9.85 -13.94
CA GLU A 76 -5.32 9.73 -14.25
C GLU A 76 -5.78 10.85 -15.20
N ALA A 77 -5.32 12.09 -14.99
CA ALA A 77 -5.63 13.20 -15.88
C ALA A 77 -5.06 12.99 -17.30
N ARG A 78 -3.82 12.51 -17.41
CA ARG A 78 -3.18 12.21 -18.71
C ARG A 78 -3.87 11.06 -19.43
N VAL A 79 -4.30 10.02 -18.71
CA VAL A 79 -5.05 8.90 -19.29
C VAL A 79 -6.36 9.40 -19.90
N LEU A 80 -7.11 10.23 -19.17
CA LEU A 80 -8.36 10.82 -19.68
C LEU A 80 -8.15 11.67 -20.94
N GLU A 81 -7.05 12.42 -21.00
CA GLU A 81 -6.69 13.21 -22.20
C GLU A 81 -6.37 12.31 -23.41
N LEU A 82 -5.62 11.24 -23.18
CA LEU A 82 -5.29 10.25 -24.22
C LEU A 82 -6.55 9.52 -24.72
N GLU A 83 -7.45 9.14 -23.83
CA GLU A 83 -8.73 8.50 -24.19
C GLU A 83 -9.60 9.42 -25.05
N ARG A 84 -9.70 10.72 -24.69
CA ARG A 84 -10.42 11.71 -25.50
C ARG A 84 -9.79 11.84 -26.89
N SER A 85 -8.46 11.92 -26.93
CA SER A 85 -7.71 12.02 -28.19
C SER A 85 -7.92 10.80 -29.08
N LYS A 86 -7.93 9.59 -28.49
CA LYS A 86 -8.24 8.33 -29.16
C LYS A 86 -9.64 8.35 -29.77
N ILE A 87 -10.67 8.74 -29.00
CA ILE A 87 -12.05 8.83 -29.50
C ILE A 87 -12.16 9.78 -30.69
N ILE A 88 -11.53 10.96 -30.59
CA ILE A 88 -11.53 11.94 -31.69
C ILE A 88 -10.87 11.35 -32.94
N TRP A 89 -9.74 10.67 -32.77
CA TRP A 89 -9.03 10.02 -33.86
C TRP A 89 -9.87 8.91 -34.50
N GLU A 90 -10.51 8.05 -33.71
CA GLU A 90 -11.41 6.99 -34.20
C GLU A 90 -12.60 7.54 -34.98
N LEU A 91 -13.23 8.62 -34.52
CA LEU A 91 -14.34 9.26 -35.23
C LEU A 91 -13.88 9.86 -36.55
N ARG A 92 -12.74 10.56 -36.56
CA ARG A 92 -12.14 11.12 -37.79
C ARG A 92 -11.80 10.02 -38.78
N TYR A 93 -11.23 8.93 -38.30
CA TYR A 93 -10.90 7.77 -39.12
C TYR A 93 -12.15 7.10 -39.70
N LYS A 94 -13.19 6.84 -38.90
CA LYS A 94 -14.47 6.27 -39.38
C LYS A 94 -15.13 7.15 -40.45
N LEU A 95 -15.13 8.47 -40.27
CA LEU A 95 -15.65 9.42 -41.25
C LEU A 95 -14.85 9.42 -42.55
N LEU A 96 -13.52 9.42 -42.46
CA LEU A 96 -12.63 9.37 -43.61
C LEU A 96 -12.82 8.07 -44.39
N ARG A 97 -12.85 6.94 -43.69
CA ARG A 97 -13.11 5.61 -44.26
C ARG A 97 -14.46 5.58 -44.99
N TRP A 98 -15.54 5.99 -44.33
CA TRP A 98 -16.87 6.06 -44.96
C TRP A 98 -16.87 6.93 -46.22
N ARG A 99 -16.20 8.08 -46.19
CA ARG A 99 -16.14 8.98 -47.35
C ARG A 99 -15.39 8.35 -48.53
N LEU A 100 -14.32 7.61 -48.27
CA LEU A 100 -13.49 7.00 -49.30
C LEU A 100 -14.11 5.72 -49.86
N GLU A 101 -14.78 4.91 -49.03
CA GLU A 101 -15.60 3.77 -49.45
C GLU A 101 -16.72 4.22 -50.42
N ASN A 102 -17.41 5.32 -50.10
CA ASN A 102 -18.45 5.88 -50.99
C ASN A 102 -17.89 6.53 -52.27
N ALA A 103 -16.60 6.89 -52.29
CA ALA A 103 -15.93 7.45 -53.46
C ALA A 103 -15.29 6.38 -54.37
N GLY A 104 -15.27 5.10 -53.94
CA GLY A 104 -14.66 3.99 -54.66
C GLY A 104 -13.13 4.07 -54.74
N ASP A 105 -12.47 4.68 -53.75
CA ASP A 105 -11.01 4.92 -53.75
C ASP A 105 -10.27 3.96 -52.78
N ASP A 106 -9.55 2.99 -53.34
CA ASP A 106 -8.83 1.91 -52.61
C ASP A 106 -7.60 2.40 -51.82
N ARG A 107 -7.30 3.71 -51.84
CA ARG A 107 -6.16 4.30 -51.10
C ARG A 107 -6.23 4.06 -49.60
N VAL A 108 -7.42 3.90 -49.02
CA VAL A 108 -7.61 3.60 -47.60
C VAL A 108 -6.97 2.28 -47.22
N GLU A 109 -7.13 1.25 -48.03
CA GLU A 109 -6.59 -0.08 -47.75
C GLU A 109 -5.07 -0.08 -47.76
N LYS A 110 -4.46 0.69 -48.69
CA LYS A 110 -3.01 0.88 -48.73
C LYS A 110 -2.49 1.63 -47.50
N ILE A 111 -3.17 2.72 -47.11
CA ILE A 111 -2.79 3.50 -45.92
C ILE A 111 -2.94 2.63 -44.65
N LEU A 112 -3.99 1.82 -44.54
CA LEU A 112 -4.20 0.91 -43.42
C LEU A 112 -3.17 -0.21 -43.36
N ALA A 113 -2.79 -0.79 -44.50
CA ALA A 113 -1.72 -1.76 -44.57
C ALA A 113 -0.38 -1.15 -44.11
N GLU A 114 -0.10 0.09 -44.50
CA GLU A 114 1.11 0.83 -44.08
C GLU A 114 1.08 1.14 -42.57
N ILE A 115 -0.06 1.56 -42.03
CA ILE A 115 -0.23 1.83 -40.59
C ILE A 115 -0.05 0.54 -39.77
N ASN A 116 -0.69 -0.57 -40.16
CA ASN A 116 -0.54 -1.85 -39.47
C ASN A 116 0.89 -2.40 -39.54
N ARG A 117 1.63 -2.05 -40.59
CA ARG A 117 3.06 -2.36 -40.69
C ARG A 117 3.92 -1.54 -39.74
N LEU A 118 3.61 -0.25 -39.55
CA LEU A 118 4.38 0.68 -38.72
C LEU A 118 4.05 0.58 -37.22
N LEU A 119 2.79 0.30 -36.90
CA LEU A 119 2.27 0.06 -35.56
C LEU A 119 1.66 -1.33 -35.53
N PRO A 120 2.48 -2.40 -35.46
CA PRO A 120 1.93 -3.70 -35.10
C PRO A 120 1.24 -3.54 -33.75
N GLU A 121 0.00 -4.01 -33.62
CA GLU A 121 -0.67 -4.07 -32.33
C GLU A 121 0.32 -4.69 -31.36
N ARG A 122 0.78 -3.90 -30.37
CA ARG A 122 1.49 -4.45 -29.23
C ARG A 122 0.45 -5.31 -28.54
N THR A 123 0.46 -6.59 -28.89
CA THR A 123 -0.21 -7.64 -28.15
C THR A 123 0.16 -7.41 -26.70
N GLU A 124 -0.87 -7.22 -25.89
CA GLU A 124 -0.78 -7.12 -24.44
C GLU A 124 -0.24 -8.47 -23.92
N GLU A 125 1.08 -8.67 -24.01
CA GLU A 125 1.80 -9.68 -23.24
C GLU A 125 2.39 -8.97 -22.02
N GLY A 126 1.53 -8.80 -21.01
CA GLY A 126 1.89 -8.34 -19.67
C GLY A 126 1.28 -9.28 -18.65
N ALA A 127 2.07 -10.31 -18.32
CA ALA A 127 1.86 -11.25 -17.22
C ALA A 127 1.87 -10.57 -15.84
#